data_AF-A0A510DWJ7-F1
#
_entry.id   AF-A0A510DWJ7-F1
#
_cell.length_a   1.000
_cell.length_b   1.000
_cell.length_c   1.000
_cell.angle_alpha   90.00
_cell.angle_beta   90.00
_cell.angle_gamma   90.00
#
_symmetry.space_group_name_H-M   'P 1'
#
loop_
_entity.id
_entity.type
_entity.pdbx_description
1 polymer ?
#
loop_
_entity_poly.entity_id
_entity_poly.type
_entity_poly.pdbx_seq_one_letter_code
_entity_poly.pdbx_strand_id
1 'polypeptide(L)'
;MILSNAVIGGGLTGLLISVNRGYTVIEEQPHVGGVLSTFQLDNISLTLAVPLVNTRLDFLEQYGARFRQIKFDISINKEKYFAAKICPFCDEIPDWLFPKSENMFLIENVSTVLSNIEKKVHIMKDSAKIIDKKGILTKYHGLIQIEGDIINTTSIRLFLRDRGKDVSNLKYNNALLSVFISKKKADQNFINLEGGSSTSFSHVYHINDFPSAGLSSIYVYSFFDIKDKIIDIYRLLSDLRREKILNYEDIISQRSKVISEAILYGSPENTEDYIFEGRLGRWRNYSIEQIVEKYSHY
;
A
#
# COMPACT_ATOMS: atom_id res chain seq x y z
N MET A 1 8.03 -11.90 28.79
CA MET A 1 7.06 -10.78 28.66
C MET A 1 5.71 -11.36 28.29
N ILE A 2 4.61 -10.80 28.79
CA ILE A 2 3.24 -11.26 28.49
C ILE A 2 2.46 -10.07 27.95
N LEU A 3 1.72 -10.27 26.85
CA LEU A 3 0.78 -9.30 26.30
C LEU A 3 -0.62 -9.91 26.25
N SER A 4 -1.67 -9.10 26.42
CA SER A 4 -3.04 -9.60 26.34
C SER A 4 -3.43 -9.96 24.90
N ASN A 5 -3.19 -9.07 23.93
CA ASN A 5 -3.46 -9.32 22.51
C ASN A 5 -2.41 -8.62 21.65
N ALA A 6 -2.13 -9.15 20.46
CA ALA A 6 -1.14 -8.59 19.55
C ALA A 6 -1.64 -8.51 18.10
N VAL A 7 -1.20 -7.46 17.41
CA VAL A 7 -1.30 -7.30 15.96
C VAL A 7 0.11 -7.26 15.38
N ILE A 8 0.38 -8.04 14.36
CA ILE A 8 1.67 -8.02 13.66
C ILE A 8 1.54 -7.19 12.38
N GLY A 9 2.38 -6.17 12.26
CA GLY A 9 2.38 -5.19 11.17
C GLY A 9 1.62 -3.92 11.53
N GLY A 10 2.28 -2.78 11.39
CA GLY A 10 1.78 -1.43 11.66
C GLY A 10 1.34 -0.69 10.40
N GLY A 11 0.84 -1.40 9.39
CA GLY A 11 0.11 -0.79 8.27
C GLY A 11 -1.25 -0.22 8.72
N LEU A 12 -1.96 0.50 7.85
CA LEU A 12 -3.27 1.09 8.18
C LEU A 12 -4.22 0.06 8.81
N THR A 13 -4.34 -1.15 8.25
CA THR A 13 -5.16 -2.23 8.83
C THR A 13 -4.79 -2.53 10.29
N GLY A 14 -3.50 -2.78 10.55
CA GLY A 14 -3.06 -3.14 11.90
C GLY A 14 -3.25 -2.01 12.90
N LEU A 15 -3.00 -0.77 12.47
CA LEU A 15 -3.27 0.41 13.29
C LEU A 15 -4.76 0.56 13.62
N LEU A 16 -5.67 0.39 12.66
CA LEU A 16 -7.11 0.52 12.90
C LEU A 16 -7.65 -0.59 13.82
N ILE A 17 -7.21 -1.83 13.61
CA ILE A 17 -7.55 -2.94 14.51
C ILE A 17 -7.10 -2.64 15.94
N SER A 18 -5.87 -2.15 16.10
CA SER A 18 -5.31 -1.83 17.41
C SER A 18 -5.98 -0.65 18.10
N VAL A 19 -6.38 0.39 17.36
CA VAL A 19 -7.12 1.52 17.92
C VAL A 19 -8.44 1.05 18.53
N ASN A 20 -9.19 0.22 17.80
CA ASN A 20 -10.55 -0.15 18.20
C ASN A 20 -10.57 -1.28 19.22
N ARG A 21 -9.59 -2.19 19.18
CA ARG A 21 -9.53 -3.34 20.08
C ARG A 21 -8.51 -3.22 21.22
N GLY A 22 -7.68 -2.18 21.21
CA GLY A 22 -6.61 -1.99 22.21
C GLY A 22 -5.46 -2.99 22.08
N TYR A 23 -5.22 -3.55 20.90
CA TYR A 23 -4.16 -4.56 20.70
C TYR A 23 -2.79 -3.90 20.59
N THR A 24 -1.74 -4.55 21.10
CA THR A 24 -0.36 -4.08 20.91
C THR A 24 0.08 -4.36 19.47
N VAL A 25 0.56 -3.33 18.76
CA VAL A 25 1.15 -3.50 17.42
C VAL A 25 2.61 -3.87 17.57
N ILE A 26 3.05 -4.95 16.92
CA ILE A 26 4.47 -5.27 16.73
C ILE A 26 4.84 -4.95 15.29
N GLU A 27 5.72 -3.97 15.09
CA GLU A 27 6.12 -3.46 13.77
C GLU A 27 7.64 -3.48 13.63
N GLU A 28 8.13 -4.14 12.58
CA GLU A 28 9.55 -4.24 12.27
C GLU A 28 10.08 -2.96 11.63
N GLN A 29 9.26 -2.27 10.83
CA GLN A 29 9.66 -1.08 10.11
C GLN A 29 9.81 0.13 11.04
N PRO A 30 10.80 1.01 10.79
CA PRO A 30 10.98 2.23 11.57
C PRO A 30 9.74 3.12 11.61
N HIS A 31 8.94 3.11 10.54
CA HIS A 31 7.73 3.92 10.40
C HIS A 31 6.50 3.04 10.24
N VAL A 32 5.37 3.52 10.78
CA VAL A 32 4.05 2.89 10.60
C VAL A 32 3.31 3.47 9.39
N GLY A 33 2.22 2.82 8.99
CA GLY A 33 1.39 3.19 7.84
C GLY A 33 1.60 2.29 6.61
N GLY A 34 2.60 1.41 6.61
CA GLY A 34 2.87 0.50 5.48
C GLY A 34 3.12 1.26 4.18
N VAL A 35 2.34 1.01 3.13
CA VAL A 35 2.47 1.74 1.84
C VAL A 35 2.05 3.22 1.92
N LEU A 36 1.31 3.60 2.97
CA LEU A 36 0.94 4.98 3.29
C LEU A 36 1.92 5.63 4.27
N SER A 37 2.99 4.95 4.69
CA SER A 37 4.04 5.59 5.49
C SER A 37 4.57 6.79 4.73
N THR A 38 4.64 7.94 5.39
CA THR A 38 5.13 9.16 4.76
C THR A 38 6.63 9.31 4.85
N PHE A 39 7.24 9.88 3.83
CA PHE A 39 8.63 10.33 3.84
C PHE A 39 8.70 11.79 3.42
N GLN A 40 9.84 12.43 3.72
CA GLN A 40 10.11 13.81 3.32
C GLN A 40 10.96 13.84 2.05
N LEU A 41 10.60 14.68 1.08
CA LEU A 41 11.44 15.11 -0.04
C LEU A 41 11.43 16.64 -0.07
N ASP A 42 12.55 17.27 0.25
CA ASP A 42 12.74 18.73 0.14
C ASP A 42 11.63 19.57 0.82
N ASN A 43 11.19 19.12 2.01
CA ASN A 43 10.09 19.65 2.85
C ASN A 43 8.65 19.26 2.46
N ILE A 44 8.50 18.41 1.45
CA ILE A 44 7.22 17.87 1.04
C ILE A 44 7.04 16.48 1.66
N SER A 45 5.93 16.29 2.38
CA SER A 45 5.54 14.99 2.92
C SER A 45 4.75 14.20 1.88
N LEU A 46 5.26 13.06 1.46
CA LEU A 46 4.63 12.19 0.46
C LEU A 46 4.50 10.76 0.96
N THR A 47 3.56 10.04 0.38
CA THR A 47 3.40 8.59 0.48
C THR A 47 3.96 7.90 -0.77
N LEU A 48 4.18 6.58 -0.71
CA LEU A 48 4.55 5.80 -1.90
C LEU A 48 3.31 5.38 -2.71
N ALA A 49 2.25 4.98 -2.02
CA ALA A 49 0.95 4.77 -2.63
C ALA A 49 0.19 6.09 -2.70
N VAL A 50 -0.51 6.34 -3.80
CA VAL A 50 -1.33 7.53 -3.98
C VAL A 50 -2.45 7.55 -2.92
N PRO A 51 -2.60 8.62 -2.11
CA PRO A 51 -3.57 8.65 -1.02
C PRO A 51 -4.93 9.20 -1.51
N LEU A 52 -5.48 8.55 -2.54
CA LEU A 52 -6.77 8.88 -3.13
C LEU A 52 -7.85 7.93 -2.62
N VAL A 53 -9.03 8.49 -2.40
CA VAL A 53 -10.25 7.77 -2.02
C VAL A 53 -11.44 8.31 -2.82
N ASN A 54 -12.46 7.49 -3.05
CA ASN A 54 -13.65 7.86 -3.81
C ASN A 54 -14.64 8.66 -2.97
N THR A 55 -14.64 8.48 -1.65
CA THR A 55 -15.54 9.13 -0.70
C THR A 55 -14.75 9.70 0.48
N ARG A 56 -15.29 10.73 1.13
CA ARG A 56 -14.76 11.19 2.42
C ARG A 56 -14.95 10.08 3.46
N LEU A 57 -13.95 9.91 4.31
CA LEU A 57 -13.93 8.85 5.31
C LEU A 57 -14.03 9.49 6.69
N ASP A 58 -15.24 9.62 7.22
CA ASP A 58 -15.55 10.28 8.51
C ASP A 58 -14.67 9.79 9.65
N PHE A 59 -14.40 8.48 9.69
CA PHE A 59 -13.51 7.89 10.68
C PHE A 59 -12.10 8.51 10.66
N LEU A 60 -11.52 8.75 9.47
CA LEU A 60 -10.20 9.39 9.36
C LEU A 60 -10.25 10.90 9.70
N GLU A 61 -11.39 11.56 9.51
CA GLU A 61 -11.57 12.97 9.91
C GLU A 61 -11.44 13.17 11.41
N GLN A 62 -11.87 12.19 12.22
CA GLN A 62 -11.67 12.19 13.66
C GLN A 62 -10.17 12.17 14.06
N TYR A 63 -9.31 11.67 13.17
CA TYR A 63 -7.85 11.72 13.30
C TYR A 63 -7.21 12.90 12.56
N GLY A 64 -8.03 13.86 12.11
CA GLY A 64 -7.58 15.11 11.49
C GLY A 64 -7.33 15.02 9.99
N ALA A 65 -7.90 14.03 9.28
CA ALA A 65 -7.77 13.94 7.83
C ALA A 65 -8.40 15.17 7.14
N ARG A 66 -7.66 15.77 6.22
CA ARG A 66 -8.11 16.84 5.34
C ARG A 66 -8.26 16.28 3.93
N PHE A 67 -9.47 16.42 3.39
CA PHE A 67 -9.82 15.93 2.08
C PHE A 67 -9.97 17.08 1.11
N ARG A 68 -9.25 17.00 -0.01
CA ARG A 68 -9.43 17.91 -1.15
C ARG A 68 -10.04 17.13 -2.30
N GLN A 69 -11.20 17.56 -2.79
CA GLN A 69 -11.77 16.99 -4.00
C GLN A 69 -10.91 17.39 -5.20
N ILE A 70 -10.57 16.40 -6.02
CA ILE A 70 -9.77 16.55 -7.22
C ILE A 70 -10.54 15.90 -8.38
N LYS A 71 -10.60 16.63 -9.49
CA LYS A 71 -11.08 16.08 -10.76
C LYS A 71 -9.89 15.60 -11.59
N PHE A 72 -10.01 14.40 -12.13
CA PHE A 72 -9.05 13.77 -13.01
C PHE A 72 -9.60 13.61 -14.42
N ASP A 73 -8.75 13.86 -15.42
CA ASP A 73 -8.95 13.35 -16.76
C ASP A 73 -8.39 11.91 -16.81
N ILE A 74 -9.25 10.93 -17.11
CA ILE A 74 -8.88 9.51 -17.08
C ILE A 74 -8.70 9.00 -18.50
N SER A 75 -7.52 8.48 -18.80
CA SER A 75 -7.21 7.79 -20.07
C SER A 75 -6.99 6.31 -19.82
N ILE A 76 -7.72 5.47 -20.55
CA ILE A 76 -7.59 4.01 -20.50
C ILE A 76 -7.14 3.52 -21.87
N ASN A 77 -5.94 2.94 -21.91
CA ASN A 77 -5.31 2.44 -23.12
C ASN A 77 -5.14 0.93 -23.02
N LYS A 78 -5.54 0.21 -24.08
CA LYS A 78 -5.28 -1.24 -24.22
C LYS A 78 -5.85 -2.09 -23.06
N GLU A 79 -7.04 -1.75 -22.58
CA GLU A 79 -7.70 -2.36 -21.41
C GLU A 79 -7.70 -3.90 -21.42
N LYS A 80 -7.98 -4.53 -22.56
CA LYS A 80 -8.00 -6.00 -22.72
C LYS A 80 -6.69 -6.70 -22.32
N TYR A 81 -5.58 -5.98 -22.21
CA TYR A 81 -4.28 -6.52 -21.82
C TYR A 81 -3.91 -6.27 -20.35
N PHE A 82 -4.76 -5.59 -19.57
CA PHE A 82 -4.50 -5.33 -18.16
C PHE A 82 -4.28 -6.61 -17.35
N ALA A 83 -5.08 -7.65 -17.58
CA ALA A 83 -4.93 -8.91 -16.85
C ALA A 83 -3.52 -9.48 -17.04
N ALA A 84 -3.07 -9.61 -18.29
CA ALA A 84 -1.74 -10.10 -18.60
C ALA A 84 -0.61 -9.24 -18.00
N LYS A 85 -0.79 -7.92 -17.95
CA LYS A 85 0.24 -6.98 -17.47
C LYS A 85 0.29 -6.83 -15.95
N ILE A 86 -0.86 -6.82 -15.28
CA ILE A 86 -1.00 -6.51 -13.86
C ILE A 86 -1.08 -7.77 -13.02
N CYS A 87 -1.84 -8.78 -13.46
CA CYS A 87 -2.00 -10.02 -12.72
C CYS A 87 -2.47 -11.16 -13.65
N PRO A 88 -1.55 -11.87 -14.33
CA PRO A 88 -1.91 -12.87 -15.35
C PRO A 88 -2.60 -14.11 -14.80
N PHE A 89 -2.64 -14.26 -13.47
CA PHE A 89 -3.24 -15.39 -12.76
C PHE A 89 -4.48 -15.00 -11.94
N CYS A 90 -4.88 -13.73 -11.95
CA CYS A 90 -6.09 -13.29 -11.27
C CYS A 90 -7.29 -13.52 -12.20
N ASP A 91 -8.39 -14.02 -11.64
CA ASP A 91 -9.66 -14.09 -12.38
C ASP A 91 -10.22 -12.67 -12.62
N GLU A 92 -10.08 -11.80 -11.62
CA GLU A 92 -10.41 -10.37 -11.71
C GLU A 92 -9.27 -9.53 -11.13
N ILE A 93 -8.95 -8.42 -11.79
CA ILE A 93 -7.96 -7.47 -11.27
C ILE A 93 -8.54 -6.76 -10.04
N PRO A 94 -7.76 -6.57 -8.96
CA PRO A 94 -8.25 -5.88 -7.78
C PRO A 94 -8.86 -4.49 -8.05
N ASP A 95 -10.02 -4.22 -7.47
CA ASP A 95 -10.82 -3.02 -7.73
C ASP A 95 -10.15 -1.71 -7.29
N TRP A 96 -9.34 -1.74 -6.24
CA TRP A 96 -8.56 -0.57 -5.77
C TRP A 96 -7.55 -0.03 -6.78
N LEU A 97 -7.22 -0.79 -7.84
CA LEU A 97 -6.30 -0.34 -8.88
C LEU A 97 -6.96 0.63 -9.86
N PHE A 98 -8.29 0.57 -9.99
CA PHE A 98 -9.03 1.38 -10.94
C PHE A 98 -9.77 2.51 -10.23
N PRO A 99 -9.68 3.75 -10.75
CA PRO A 99 -10.51 4.85 -10.26
C PRO A 99 -11.98 4.52 -10.50
N LYS A 100 -12.84 4.73 -9.48
CA LYS A 100 -14.30 4.49 -9.61
C LYS A 100 -15.05 5.71 -10.13
N SER A 101 -14.38 6.86 -10.22
CA SER A 101 -14.94 8.17 -10.54
C SER A 101 -13.85 9.14 -11.00
N GLU A 102 -14.18 10.09 -11.87
CA GLU A 102 -13.30 11.24 -12.21
C GLU A 102 -13.11 12.19 -11.03
N ASN A 103 -14.08 12.24 -10.12
CA ASN A 103 -14.04 13.03 -8.91
C ASN A 103 -13.62 12.14 -7.73
N MET A 104 -12.44 12.37 -7.19
CA MET A 104 -11.91 11.64 -6.04
C MET A 104 -11.45 12.64 -4.97
N PHE A 105 -11.20 12.17 -3.75
CA PHE A 105 -10.64 12.96 -2.68
C PHE A 105 -9.20 12.57 -2.42
N LEU A 106 -8.32 13.56 -2.38
CA LEU A 106 -6.94 13.42 -1.91
C LEU A 106 -6.90 13.64 -0.40
N ILE A 107 -6.27 12.73 0.33
CA ILE A 107 -5.93 12.93 1.74
C ILE A 107 -4.65 13.75 1.80
N GLU A 108 -4.76 15.05 2.09
CA GLU A 108 -3.65 16.00 1.98
C GLU A 108 -2.59 15.82 3.08
N ASN A 109 -2.96 15.23 4.22
CA ASN A 109 -2.14 15.20 5.42
C ASN A 109 -2.07 13.80 6.06
N VAL A 110 -1.80 12.78 5.23
CA VAL A 110 -1.64 11.39 5.68
C VAL A 110 -0.69 11.25 6.87
N SER A 111 0.41 12.01 6.90
CA SER A 111 1.37 12.00 8.01
C SER A 111 0.74 12.39 9.35
N THR A 112 -0.10 13.43 9.35
CA THR A 112 -0.84 13.88 10.54
C THR A 112 -1.84 12.82 11.00
N VAL A 113 -2.58 12.23 10.05
CA VAL A 113 -3.56 11.17 10.34
C VAL A 113 -2.87 9.98 11.00
N LEU A 114 -1.81 9.46 10.39
CA LEU A 114 -1.05 8.33 10.93
C LEU A 114 -0.44 8.64 12.29
N SER A 115 0.10 9.84 12.50
CA SER A 115 0.65 10.25 13.80
C SER A 115 -0.42 10.30 14.89
N ASN A 116 -1.63 10.77 14.57
CA ASN A 116 -2.73 10.83 15.53
C ASN A 116 -3.27 9.44 15.87
N ILE A 117 -3.32 8.53 14.91
CA ILE A 117 -3.65 7.12 15.13
C ILE A 117 -2.57 6.45 15.99
N GLU A 118 -1.29 6.63 15.65
CA GLU A 118 -0.14 6.07 16.37
C GLU A 118 -0.15 6.44 17.86
N LYS A 119 -0.50 7.69 18.21
CA LYS A 119 -0.60 8.14 19.61
C LYS A 119 -1.67 7.41 20.42
N LYS A 120 -2.60 6.71 19.78
CA LYS A 120 -3.71 5.97 20.43
C LYS A 120 -3.40 4.48 20.59
N VAL A 121 -2.29 4.00 20.03
CA VAL A 121 -1.94 2.57 20.05
C VAL A 121 -0.61 2.34 20.75
N HIS A 122 -0.49 1.21 21.42
CA HIS A 122 0.81 0.77 21.92
C HIS A 122 1.57 0.08 20.78
N ILE A 123 2.73 0.63 20.40
CA ILE A 123 3.56 0.10 19.31
C ILE A 123 4.91 -0.36 19.86
N MET A 124 5.20 -1.63 19.66
CA MET A 124 6.49 -2.24 19.92
C MET A 124 7.27 -2.33 18.61
N LYS A 125 8.42 -1.66 18.54
CA LYS A 125 9.31 -1.71 17.38
C LYS A 125 10.22 -2.94 17.46
N ASP A 126 9.81 -4.03 16.82
CA ASP A 126 10.54 -5.30 16.81
C ASP A 126 10.13 -6.14 15.60
N SER A 127 10.99 -7.09 15.20
CA SER A 127 10.56 -8.15 14.31
C SER A 127 9.64 -9.12 15.05
N ALA A 128 8.73 -9.76 14.32
CA ALA A 128 7.78 -10.70 14.91
C ALA A 128 7.67 -11.95 14.05
N LYS A 129 8.03 -13.09 14.65
CA LYS A 129 7.75 -14.41 14.11
C LYS A 129 6.77 -15.11 15.05
N ILE A 130 5.51 -15.23 14.63
CA ILE A 130 4.55 -16.09 15.32
C ILE A 130 5.17 -17.50 15.37
N ILE A 131 5.19 -18.15 16.52
CA ILE A 131 5.63 -19.54 16.65
C ILE A 131 4.44 -20.48 16.84
N ASP A 132 3.43 -20.06 17.59
CA ASP A 132 2.17 -20.77 17.84
C ASP A 132 1.03 -19.76 18.11
N LYS A 133 -0.13 -20.22 18.57
CA LYS A 133 -1.32 -19.36 18.82
C LYS A 133 -1.14 -18.32 19.93
N LYS A 134 -0.16 -18.53 20.80
CA LYS A 134 0.07 -17.75 22.03
C LYS A 134 1.52 -17.28 22.14
N GLY A 135 2.36 -17.55 21.15
CA GLY A 135 3.79 -17.24 21.18
C GLY A 135 4.23 -16.44 19.98
N ILE A 136 4.94 -15.34 20.25
CA ILE A 136 5.65 -14.54 19.24
C ILE A 136 7.13 -14.48 19.63
N LEU A 137 7.99 -14.95 18.74
CA LEU A 137 9.43 -14.74 18.84
C LEU A 137 9.79 -13.40 18.23
N THR A 138 10.48 -12.57 19.01
CA THR A 138 10.96 -11.26 18.59
C THR A 138 12.48 -11.19 18.64
N LYS A 139 13.09 -10.23 17.94
CA LYS A 139 14.54 -10.09 17.91
C LYS A 139 15.08 -9.49 19.20
N TYR A 140 14.40 -8.49 19.76
CA TYR A 140 14.92 -7.74 20.91
C TYR A 140 14.34 -8.21 22.26
N HIS A 141 13.15 -8.80 22.28
CA HIS A 141 12.48 -9.22 23.53
C HIS A 141 12.40 -10.74 23.71
N GLY A 142 12.90 -11.52 22.76
CA GLY A 142 12.83 -12.98 22.79
C GLY A 142 11.39 -13.48 22.65
N LEU A 143 11.04 -14.53 23.39
CA LEU A 143 9.69 -15.10 23.37
C LEU A 143 8.72 -14.25 24.20
N ILE A 144 7.72 -13.70 23.52
CA ILE A 144 6.58 -13.01 24.10
C ILE A 144 5.40 -13.98 24.13
N GLN A 145 4.79 -14.14 25.30
CA GLN A 145 3.56 -14.90 25.49
C GLN A 145 2.34 -13.99 25.31
N ILE A 146 1.32 -14.48 24.61
CA ILE A 146 0.10 -13.75 24.26
C ILE A 146 -1.07 -14.49 24.91
N GLU A 147 -1.85 -13.84 25.77
CA GLU A 147 -2.96 -14.49 26.49
C GLU A 147 -4.20 -14.67 25.61
N GLY A 148 -4.47 -13.70 24.74
CA GLY A 148 -5.60 -13.61 23.83
C GLY A 148 -5.20 -13.90 22.39
N ASP A 149 -5.63 -13.06 21.46
CA ASP A 149 -5.49 -13.29 20.02
C ASP A 149 -4.23 -12.66 19.44
N ILE A 150 -3.67 -13.34 18.44
CA ILE A 150 -2.66 -12.80 17.54
C ILE A 150 -3.31 -12.58 16.18
N ILE A 151 -3.33 -11.32 15.72
CA ILE A 151 -3.80 -10.96 14.39
C ILE A 151 -2.59 -10.66 13.51
N ASN A 152 -2.40 -11.44 12.45
CA ASN A 152 -1.35 -11.18 11.48
C ASN A 152 -1.86 -10.33 10.32
N THR A 153 -1.26 -9.15 10.11
CA THR A 153 -1.58 -8.27 8.97
C THR A 153 -0.53 -8.34 7.85
N THR A 154 0.55 -9.11 8.08
CA THR A 154 1.67 -9.31 7.16
C THR A 154 1.41 -10.46 6.19
N SER A 155 2.37 -10.79 5.33
CA SER A 155 2.20 -11.83 4.32
C SER A 155 1.88 -13.21 4.88
N ILE A 156 0.69 -13.71 4.54
CA ILE A 156 0.28 -15.09 4.77
C ILE A 156 1.16 -16.09 4.01
N ARG A 157 1.60 -15.75 2.79
CA ARG A 157 2.47 -16.62 2.00
C ARG A 157 3.83 -16.77 2.67
N LEU A 158 4.44 -15.67 3.12
CA LEU A 158 5.71 -15.72 3.86
C LEU A 158 5.53 -16.46 5.18
N PHE A 159 4.45 -16.17 5.91
CA PHE A 159 4.10 -16.83 7.18
C PHE A 159 3.99 -18.37 7.04
N LEU A 160 3.34 -18.85 5.99
CA LEU A 160 3.14 -20.28 5.72
C LEU A 160 4.44 -20.93 5.25
N ARG A 161 5.17 -20.26 4.34
CA ARG A 161 6.47 -20.74 3.84
C ARG A 161 7.49 -20.92 4.96
N ASP A 162 7.54 -19.99 5.91
CA ASP A 162 8.46 -20.05 7.06
C ASP A 162 8.14 -21.21 8.03
N ARG A 163 6.98 -21.87 7.87
CA ARG A 163 6.55 -23.08 8.57
C ARG A 163 6.66 -24.35 7.72
N GLY A 164 7.28 -24.26 6.54
CA GLY A 164 7.40 -25.38 5.61
C GLY A 164 6.05 -25.85 5.04
N LYS A 165 5.01 -25.00 5.06
CA LYS A 165 3.73 -25.31 4.41
C LYS A 165 3.84 -25.07 2.90
N ASP A 166 3.08 -25.83 2.12
CA ASP A 166 2.99 -25.59 0.68
C ASP A 166 2.26 -24.25 0.43
N VAL A 167 2.86 -23.45 -0.44
CA VAL A 167 2.35 -22.13 -0.86
C VAL A 167 2.24 -22.04 -2.39
N SER A 168 2.29 -23.18 -3.07
CA SER A 168 2.15 -23.28 -4.53
C SER A 168 0.83 -22.71 -5.04
N ASN A 169 -0.24 -22.87 -4.26
CA ASN A 169 -1.57 -22.33 -4.53
C ASN A 169 -1.66 -20.80 -4.30
N LEU A 170 -0.66 -20.18 -3.67
CA LEU A 170 -0.60 -18.74 -3.43
C LEU A 170 0.31 -18.05 -4.46
N LYS A 171 -0.32 -17.53 -5.52
CA LYS A 171 0.35 -16.79 -6.59
C LYS A 171 0.44 -15.31 -6.21
N TYR A 172 1.48 -14.62 -6.69
CA TYR A 172 1.67 -13.21 -6.37
C TYR A 172 2.34 -12.45 -7.51
N ASN A 173 2.09 -11.14 -7.53
CA ASN A 173 2.78 -10.20 -8.39
C ASN A 173 3.41 -9.08 -7.54
N ASN A 174 4.56 -8.60 -7.96
CA ASN A 174 5.27 -7.52 -7.27
C ASN A 174 4.95 -6.19 -7.95
N ALA A 175 5.23 -5.08 -7.27
CA ALA A 175 5.09 -3.76 -7.85
C ALA A 175 6.30 -2.89 -7.53
N LEU A 176 6.83 -2.19 -8.53
CA LEU A 176 7.65 -1.01 -8.32
C LEU A 176 6.69 0.17 -8.20
N LEU A 177 6.63 0.75 -7.00
CA LEU A 177 5.93 2.02 -6.77
C LEU A 177 6.95 3.14 -6.83
N SER A 178 6.73 4.10 -7.71
CA SER A 178 7.57 5.28 -7.86
C SER A 178 6.73 6.53 -7.68
N VAL A 179 7.30 7.54 -7.01
CA VAL A 179 6.73 8.87 -6.94
C VAL A 179 7.81 9.88 -7.29
N PHE A 180 7.46 10.77 -8.21
CA PHE A 180 8.30 11.85 -8.70
C PHE A 180 7.70 13.17 -8.24
N ILE A 181 8.54 14.08 -7.79
CA ILE A 181 8.22 15.50 -7.71
C ILE A 181 8.79 16.16 -8.95
N SER A 182 7.93 16.81 -9.72
CA SER A 182 8.30 17.49 -10.95
C SER A 182 7.84 18.94 -10.96
N LYS A 183 8.52 19.74 -11.78
CA LYS A 183 8.00 21.07 -12.14
C LYS A 183 6.62 20.92 -12.76
N LYS A 184 5.67 21.76 -12.34
CA LYS A 184 4.30 21.76 -12.86
C LYS A 184 4.32 22.10 -14.36
N LYS A 185 3.85 21.17 -15.20
CA LYS A 185 3.71 21.36 -16.65
C LYS A 185 2.26 21.36 -17.14
N ALA A 186 1.36 20.70 -16.41
CA ALA A 186 -0.05 20.61 -16.74
C ALA A 186 -0.90 21.25 -15.65
N ASP A 187 -1.93 22.01 -16.04
CA ASP A 187 -2.91 22.55 -15.09
C ASP A 187 -3.93 21.51 -14.63
N GLN A 188 -4.12 20.46 -15.41
CA GLN A 188 -5.06 19.37 -15.12
C GLN A 188 -4.37 18.19 -14.42
N ASN A 189 -5.11 17.58 -13.49
CA ASN A 189 -4.74 16.29 -12.92
C ASN A 189 -5.18 15.20 -13.89
N PHE A 190 -4.40 14.14 -14.04
CA PHE A 190 -4.76 13.05 -14.93
C PHE A 190 -4.40 11.69 -14.34
N ILE A 191 -5.13 10.68 -14.80
CA ILE A 191 -4.83 9.26 -14.56
C ILE A 191 -4.66 8.60 -15.92
N ASN A 192 -3.51 7.97 -16.14
CA ASN A 192 -3.26 7.17 -17.33
C ASN A 192 -3.12 5.69 -16.94
N LEU A 193 -4.00 4.86 -17.48
CA LEU A 193 -4.01 3.42 -17.33
C LEU A 193 -3.55 2.77 -18.64
N GLU A 194 -2.46 2.01 -18.62
CA GLU A 194 -1.83 1.45 -19.82
C GLU A 194 -1.64 -0.07 -19.73
N GLY A 195 -2.40 -0.82 -20.55
CA GLY A 195 -2.37 -2.28 -20.57
C GLY A 195 -1.32 -2.90 -21.51
N GLY A 196 -0.72 -2.13 -22.41
CA GLY A 196 0.21 -2.59 -23.42
C GLY A 196 1.55 -3.06 -22.85
N SER A 197 2.09 -4.15 -23.39
CA SER A 197 3.40 -4.70 -23.01
C SER A 197 4.61 -3.83 -23.41
N SER A 198 4.39 -2.82 -24.26
CA SER A 198 5.44 -1.90 -24.72
C SER A 198 5.93 -0.93 -23.64
N THR A 199 5.15 -0.72 -22.57
CA THR A 199 5.53 0.14 -21.43
C THR A 199 5.69 -0.70 -20.17
N SER A 200 6.60 -0.28 -19.31
CA SER A 200 6.87 -0.92 -18.02
C SER A 200 5.86 -0.56 -16.93
N PHE A 201 5.18 0.57 -17.01
CA PHE A 201 4.17 0.98 -16.03
C PHE A 201 2.76 0.63 -16.47
N SER A 202 1.85 0.51 -15.50
CA SER A 202 0.43 0.23 -15.71
C SER A 202 -0.46 1.41 -15.30
N HIS A 203 -0.08 2.15 -14.26
CA HIS A 203 -0.84 3.28 -13.76
C HIS A 203 0.09 4.48 -13.58
N VAL A 204 -0.39 5.66 -13.98
CA VAL A 204 0.23 6.95 -13.69
C VAL A 204 -0.84 7.88 -13.13
N TYR A 205 -0.58 8.48 -11.97
CA TYR A 205 -1.42 9.52 -11.37
C TYR A 205 -0.60 10.80 -11.30
N HIS A 206 -1.01 11.83 -12.03
CA HIS A 206 -0.41 13.17 -11.96
C HIS A 206 -1.32 14.08 -11.16
N ILE A 207 -0.78 14.67 -10.08
CA ILE A 207 -1.53 15.47 -9.12
C ILE A 207 -0.85 16.81 -8.92
N ASN A 208 -1.62 17.89 -9.08
CA ASN A 208 -1.22 19.26 -8.79
C ASN A 208 -1.46 19.57 -7.31
N ASP A 209 -0.64 18.98 -6.44
CA ASP A 209 -0.70 19.07 -4.98
C ASP A 209 0.11 20.21 -4.37
N PHE A 210 1.10 20.75 -5.09
CA PHE A 210 1.91 21.89 -4.63
C PHE A 210 1.89 23.09 -5.59
N PRO A 211 0.70 23.61 -5.94
CA PRO A 211 0.58 24.66 -6.96
C PRO A 211 1.30 25.96 -6.59
N SER A 212 1.38 26.31 -5.30
CA SER A 212 2.09 27.51 -4.82
C SER A 212 3.61 27.41 -4.99
N ALA A 213 4.16 26.19 -4.97
CA ALA A 213 5.57 25.92 -5.25
C ALA A 213 5.84 25.71 -6.75
N GLY A 214 4.79 25.71 -7.58
CA GLY A 214 4.89 25.35 -9.00
C GLY A 214 5.29 23.90 -9.22
N LEU A 215 4.94 23.00 -8.29
CA LEU A 215 5.31 21.57 -8.34
C LEU A 215 4.07 20.67 -8.37
N SER A 216 4.29 19.46 -8.87
CA SER A 216 3.30 18.39 -8.97
C SER A 216 3.92 17.07 -8.55
N SER A 217 3.12 16.15 -8.04
CA SER A 217 3.51 14.76 -7.81
C SER A 217 3.03 13.84 -8.94
N ILE A 218 3.86 12.86 -9.29
CA ILE A 218 3.54 11.82 -10.26
C ILE A 218 3.77 10.46 -9.62
N TYR A 219 2.71 9.72 -9.35
CA TYR A 219 2.75 8.35 -8.84
C TYR A 219 2.68 7.37 -10.00
N VAL A 220 3.56 6.37 -10.01
CA VAL A 220 3.67 5.40 -11.09
C VAL A 220 3.74 3.99 -10.53
N TYR A 221 2.84 3.12 -11.00
CA TYR A 221 2.76 1.72 -10.58
C TYR A 221 3.15 0.80 -11.71
N SER A 222 4.17 -0.04 -11.47
CA SER A 222 4.70 -0.99 -12.44
C SER A 222 4.68 -2.39 -11.84
N PHE A 223 3.76 -3.24 -12.31
CA PHE A 223 3.64 -4.63 -11.83
C PHE A 223 4.57 -5.56 -12.61
N PHE A 224 5.16 -6.55 -11.93
CA PHE A 224 6.07 -7.51 -12.56
C PHE A 224 6.20 -8.81 -11.77
N ASP A 225 6.30 -9.92 -12.51
CA ASP A 225 6.73 -11.20 -11.94
C ASP A 225 8.26 -11.17 -11.83
N ILE A 226 8.76 -11.53 -10.65
CA ILE A 226 10.20 -11.59 -10.38
C ILE A 226 10.89 -12.67 -11.22
N LYS A 227 10.13 -13.66 -11.72
CA LYS A 227 10.63 -14.72 -12.61
C LYS A 227 10.87 -14.23 -14.03
N ASP A 228 10.12 -13.24 -14.49
CA ASP A 228 10.19 -12.77 -15.88
C ASP A 228 11.24 -11.67 -16.05
N LYS A 229 11.12 -10.57 -15.27
CA LYS A 229 12.12 -9.49 -15.23
C LYS A 229 11.77 -8.46 -14.17
N ILE A 230 12.72 -8.08 -13.33
CA ILE A 230 12.58 -6.91 -12.45
C ILE A 230 12.50 -5.65 -13.32
N ILE A 231 11.50 -4.80 -13.06
CA ILE A 231 11.43 -3.47 -13.66
C ILE A 231 12.38 -2.56 -12.89
N ASP A 232 13.42 -2.07 -13.56
CA ASP A 232 14.28 -1.03 -13.02
C ASP A 232 13.74 0.37 -13.32
N ILE A 233 14.25 1.34 -12.58
CA ILE A 233 13.82 2.74 -12.66
C ILE A 233 14.21 3.41 -13.98
N TYR A 234 15.33 3.01 -14.61
CA TYR A 234 15.79 3.64 -15.85
C TYR A 234 14.86 3.29 -17.00
N ARG A 235 14.41 2.03 -17.07
CA ARG A 235 13.39 1.58 -18.01
C ARG A 235 12.07 2.34 -17.79
N LEU A 236 11.65 2.48 -16.53
CA LEU A 236 10.44 3.24 -16.19
C LEU A 236 10.51 4.68 -16.68
N LEU A 237 11.59 5.39 -16.38
CA LEU A 237 11.81 6.77 -16.80
C LEU A 237 11.88 6.91 -18.33
N SER A 238 12.53 5.96 -19.01
CA SER A 238 12.62 5.95 -20.48
C SER A 238 11.23 5.82 -21.12
N ASP A 239 10.39 4.91 -20.60
CA ASP A 239 9.02 4.73 -21.05
C ASP A 239 8.15 5.97 -20.75
N LEU A 240 8.24 6.54 -19.54
CA LEU A 240 7.51 7.77 -19.18
C LEU A 240 7.85 8.94 -20.11
N ARG A 241 9.13 9.11 -20.48
CA ARG A 241 9.57 10.11 -21.45
C ARG A 241 9.02 9.82 -22.84
N ARG A 242 9.04 8.56 -23.29
CA ARG A 242 8.53 8.15 -24.61
C ARG A 242 7.03 8.44 -24.74
N GLU A 243 6.27 8.17 -23.68
CA GLU A 243 4.84 8.48 -23.60
C GLU A 243 4.55 9.97 -23.31
N LYS A 244 5.59 10.82 -23.25
CA LYS A 244 5.51 12.28 -22.98
C LYS A 244 4.83 12.63 -21.66
N ILE A 245 4.93 11.75 -20.67
CA ILE A 245 4.33 11.92 -19.33
C ILE A 245 5.27 12.73 -18.43
N LEU A 246 6.57 12.40 -18.44
CA LEU A 246 7.57 13.02 -17.59
C LEU A 246 8.93 13.00 -18.28
N ASN A 247 9.57 14.17 -18.39
CA ASN A 247 10.94 14.25 -18.86
C ASN A 247 11.92 14.34 -17.69
N TYR A 248 13.17 13.91 -17.93
CA TYR A 248 14.23 13.92 -16.90
C TYR A 248 14.52 15.32 -16.37
N GLU A 249 14.51 16.34 -17.23
CA GLU A 249 14.81 17.73 -16.83
C GLU A 249 13.76 18.38 -15.91
N ASP A 250 12.58 17.76 -15.78
CA ASP A 250 11.50 18.25 -14.93
C ASP A 250 11.54 17.65 -13.53
N ILE A 251 12.24 16.53 -13.37
CA ILE A 251 12.30 15.79 -12.11
C ILE A 251 13.16 16.57 -11.13
N ILE A 252 12.54 16.98 -10.04
CA ILE A 252 13.24 17.61 -8.91
C ILE A 252 13.72 16.53 -7.97
N SER A 253 12.83 15.58 -7.66
CA SER A 253 13.11 14.52 -6.72
C SER A 253 12.31 13.27 -7.04
N GLN A 254 12.80 12.14 -6.56
CA GLN A 254 12.19 10.85 -6.82
C GLN A 254 12.38 9.93 -5.63
N ARG A 255 11.34 9.15 -5.33
CA ARG A 255 11.46 7.96 -4.49
C ARG A 255 10.84 6.76 -5.17
N SER A 256 11.40 5.58 -4.94
CA SER A 256 10.83 4.33 -5.45
C SER A 256 11.06 3.19 -4.48
N LYS A 257 10.12 2.25 -4.45
CA LYS A 257 10.18 1.07 -3.58
C LYS A 257 9.54 -0.12 -4.30
N VAL A 258 10.21 -1.27 -4.22
CA VAL A 258 9.60 -2.54 -4.60
C VAL A 258 8.74 -3.03 -3.45
N ILE A 259 7.47 -3.29 -3.75
CA ILE A 259 6.52 -3.96 -2.86
C ILE A 259 6.41 -5.40 -3.35
N SER A 260 7.05 -6.30 -2.60
CA SER A 260 6.89 -7.74 -2.82
C SER A 260 5.45 -8.14 -2.52
N GLU A 261 4.91 -9.08 -3.31
CA GLU A 261 3.53 -9.58 -3.12
C GLU A 261 2.48 -8.44 -3.08
N ALA A 262 2.69 -7.41 -3.91
CA ALA A 262 1.74 -6.31 -4.07
C ALA A 262 0.35 -6.80 -4.50
N ILE A 263 0.28 -7.90 -5.25
CA ILE A 263 -0.97 -8.62 -5.47
C ILE A 263 -0.72 -10.04 -5.00
N LEU A 264 -1.52 -10.54 -4.07
CA LEU A 264 -1.59 -11.97 -3.73
C LEU A 264 -2.92 -12.53 -4.22
N TYR A 265 -2.88 -13.73 -4.78
CA TYR A 265 -4.04 -14.48 -5.29
C TYR A 265 -3.95 -15.96 -4.93
N GLY A 266 -5.10 -16.64 -4.87
CA GLY A 266 -5.27 -18.04 -4.48
C GLY A 266 -5.55 -18.27 -3.00
N SER A 267 -6.08 -19.43 -2.64
CA SER A 267 -6.53 -19.73 -1.28
C SER A 267 -5.46 -20.45 -0.46
N PRO A 268 -5.19 -20.03 0.78
CA PRO A 268 -4.26 -20.73 1.66
C PRO A 268 -4.92 -22.00 2.22
N GLU A 269 -4.23 -23.13 2.18
CA GLU A 269 -4.67 -24.35 2.86
C GLU A 269 -4.35 -24.27 4.37
N ASN A 270 -5.27 -24.73 5.22
CA ASN A 270 -5.08 -24.92 6.67
C ASN A 270 -4.62 -23.66 7.44
N THR A 271 -5.50 -22.66 7.53
CA THR A 271 -5.26 -21.42 8.32
C THR A 271 -6.13 -21.28 9.56
N GLU A 272 -6.95 -22.29 9.88
CA GLU A 272 -7.96 -22.23 10.96
C GLU A 272 -7.39 -21.85 12.33
N ASP A 273 -6.09 -22.06 12.52
CA ASP A 273 -5.38 -21.77 13.75
C ASP A 273 -4.91 -20.32 13.90
N TYR A 274 -5.02 -19.47 12.88
CA TYR A 274 -4.46 -18.13 12.86
C TYR A 274 -5.44 -17.10 12.30
N ILE A 275 -5.53 -15.95 12.96
CA ILE A 275 -6.33 -14.83 12.49
C ILE A 275 -5.44 -13.96 11.60
N PHE A 276 -5.84 -13.81 10.35
CA PHE A 276 -5.15 -12.90 9.45
C PHE A 276 -6.10 -11.78 9.03
N GLU A 277 -5.65 -10.54 9.17
CA GLU A 277 -6.45 -9.36 8.82
C GLU A 277 -5.54 -8.32 8.19
N GLY A 278 -5.65 -8.10 6.88
CA GLY A 278 -4.73 -7.24 6.16
C GLY A 278 -4.79 -7.53 4.68
N ARG A 279 -3.97 -6.82 3.91
CA ARG A 279 -3.70 -7.14 2.49
C ARG A 279 -3.40 -8.63 2.31
N LEU A 280 -2.85 -9.24 3.37
CA LEU A 280 -2.51 -10.64 3.47
C LEU A 280 -3.15 -11.25 4.73
N GLY A 281 -4.49 -11.29 4.74
CA GLY A 281 -5.18 -12.03 5.77
C GLY A 281 -6.66 -12.33 5.58
N ARG A 282 -7.33 -11.52 4.78
CA ARG A 282 -8.45 -11.98 3.96
C ARG A 282 -8.26 -11.39 2.58
N TRP A 283 -7.43 -12.07 1.78
CA TRP A 283 -7.39 -12.23 0.32
C TRP A 283 -7.70 -11.08 -0.66
N ARG A 284 -8.23 -9.95 -0.21
CA ARG A 284 -8.65 -8.84 -1.04
C ARG A 284 -7.64 -7.73 -0.82
N ASN A 285 -7.03 -7.30 -1.92
CA ASN A 285 -6.22 -6.11 -1.94
C ASN A 285 -7.18 -4.94 -1.67
N TYR A 286 -7.36 -4.57 -0.41
CA TYR A 286 -8.35 -3.58 -0.03
C TYR A 286 -7.84 -2.16 -0.35
N SER A 287 -8.73 -1.34 -0.89
CA SER A 287 -8.60 0.11 -0.92
C SER A 287 -8.56 0.69 0.50
N ILE A 288 -8.16 1.97 0.62
CA ILE A 288 -8.15 2.68 1.90
C ILE A 288 -9.58 2.69 2.48
N GLU A 289 -10.58 2.94 1.64
CA GLU A 289 -12.00 2.97 2.01
C GLU A 289 -12.45 1.63 2.58
N GLN A 290 -12.18 0.52 1.88
CA GLN A 290 -12.56 -0.81 2.35
C GLN A 290 -11.87 -1.18 3.68
N ILE A 291 -10.62 -0.75 3.89
CA ILE A 291 -9.93 -0.94 5.18
C ILE A 291 -10.64 -0.15 6.27
N VAL A 292 -10.94 1.13 6.01
CA VAL A 292 -11.62 1.98 7.00
C VAL A 292 -13.00 1.43 7.30
N GLU A 293 -13.87 1.21 6.32
CA GLU A 293 -15.22 0.66 6.49
C GLU A 293 -15.22 -0.64 7.31
N LYS A 294 -14.29 -1.56 7.01
CA LYS A 294 -14.25 -2.85 7.69
C LYS A 294 -13.90 -2.74 9.18
N TYR A 295 -13.06 -1.79 9.55
CA TYR A 295 -12.56 -1.69 10.92
C TYR A 295 -13.14 -0.52 11.70
N SER A 296 -13.76 0.49 11.09
CA SER A 296 -14.29 1.69 11.75
C SER A 296 -15.61 1.50 12.51
N HIS A 297 -16.30 0.37 12.33
CA HIS A 297 -17.64 0.12 12.89
C HIS A 297 -17.66 -0.74 14.17
N TYR A 298 -16.53 -0.82 14.87
CA TYR A 298 -16.40 -1.55 16.15
C TYR A 298 -15.91 -0.63 17.26
#